data_AF-A0A7D5RMN8-F1
#
_entry.id   AF-A0A7D5RMN8-F1
#
_cell.length_a   1.000
_cell.length_b   1.000
_cell.length_c   1.000
_cell.angle_alpha   90.00
_cell.angle_beta   90.00
_cell.angle_gamma   90.00
#
_symmetry.space_group_name_H-M   'P 1'
#
loop_
_entity.id
_entity.type
_entity.pdbx_description
1 polymer ?
#
loop_
_entity_poly.entity_id
_entity_poly.type
_entity_poly.pdbx_seq_one_letter_code
_entity_poly.pdbx_strand_id
1 'polypeptide(L)'
;MNKSGVAVNVTGIMKLGLGLYRSVLNRDNFRFARQAGATHIVAQLVDYVKGDNPSLTKNFLNGWGETRNHGKIWTYDELLSLKKEIESHGLVLEAIENFDPSH
;
A
#
# COMPACT_ATOMS: atom_id res chain seq x y z
N MET A 1 -19.65 -32.70 -28.01
CA MET A 1 -19.03 -31.36 -28.13
C MET A 1 -18.26 -31.08 -26.85
N ASN A 2 -16.96 -31.40 -26.81
CA ASN A 2 -16.11 -31.11 -25.67
C ASN A 2 -15.55 -29.69 -25.83
N LYS A 3 -15.97 -28.76 -24.98
CA LYS A 3 -15.24 -27.51 -24.76
C LYS A 3 -14.22 -27.76 -23.66
N SER A 4 -13.08 -28.36 -24.01
CA SER A 4 -11.89 -28.36 -23.15
C SER A 4 -11.35 -26.93 -23.10
N GLY A 5 -11.71 -26.19 -22.05
CA GLY A 5 -11.07 -24.92 -21.73
C GLY A 5 -9.59 -25.17 -21.45
N VAL A 6 -8.73 -24.55 -22.24
CA VAL A 6 -7.28 -24.57 -22.02
C VAL A 6 -7.01 -23.79 -20.72
N ALA A 7 -6.59 -24.48 -19.68
CA ALA A 7 -6.08 -23.84 -18.48
C ALA A 7 -4.79 -23.09 -18.86
N VAL A 8 -4.84 -21.76 -18.79
CA VAL A 8 -3.64 -20.93 -18.96
C VAL A 8 -2.80 -21.12 -17.70
N ASN A 9 -1.72 -21.89 -17.81
CA ASN A 9 -0.73 -21.98 -16.74
C ASN A 9 -0.01 -20.63 -16.62
N VAL A 10 -0.48 -19.79 -15.72
CA VAL A 10 0.24 -18.58 -15.29
C VAL A 10 1.49 -19.05 -14.52
N THR A 11 2.62 -19.15 -15.22
CA THR A 11 3.91 -19.60 -14.66
C THR A 11 4.75 -18.44 -14.11
N GLY A 12 4.09 -17.37 -13.66
CA GLY A 12 4.69 -16.36 -12.78
C GLY A 12 4.30 -16.67 -11.33
N ILE A 13 5.26 -16.61 -10.40
CA ILE A 13 4.94 -16.70 -8.96
C ILE A 13 3.99 -15.54 -8.62
N MET A 14 2.74 -15.86 -8.27
CA MET A 14 1.73 -14.86 -7.88
C MET A 14 2.20 -14.08 -6.65
N LYS A 15 2.30 -12.75 -6.77
CA LYS A 15 2.63 -11.84 -5.67
C LYS A 15 1.36 -11.46 -4.91
N LEU A 16 1.01 -12.20 -3.86
CA LEU A 16 -0.08 -11.82 -2.97
C LEU A 16 0.40 -10.74 -2.00
N GLY A 17 -0.26 -9.59 -1.96
CA GLY A 17 0.12 -8.47 -1.09
C GLY A 17 -1.07 -7.77 -0.43
N LEU A 18 -0.78 -6.96 0.58
CA LEU A 18 -1.75 -6.08 1.23
C LEU A 18 -1.38 -4.61 1.03
N GLY A 19 -2.39 -3.79 0.74
CA GLY A 19 -2.30 -2.34 0.81
C GLY A 19 -2.49 -1.87 2.25
N LEU A 20 -1.57 -1.04 2.75
CA LEU A 20 -1.62 -0.52 4.13
C LEU A 20 -1.50 1.01 4.13
N TYR A 21 -2.45 1.68 4.79
CA TYR A 21 -2.39 3.12 5.08
C TYR A 21 -1.24 3.45 6.02
N ARG A 22 -0.74 4.70 5.94
CA ARG A 22 0.37 5.19 6.76
C ARG A 22 0.18 4.93 8.26
N SER A 23 -1.03 5.13 8.79
CA SER A 23 -1.33 4.91 10.22
C SER A 23 -1.19 3.45 10.67
N VAL A 24 -1.26 2.50 9.73
CA VAL A 24 -1.17 1.06 9.96
C VAL A 24 0.09 0.42 9.37
N LEU A 25 1.05 1.21 8.87
CA LEU A 25 2.40 0.75 8.51
C LEU A 25 3.23 0.56 9.79
N ASN A 26 2.94 -0.51 10.52
CA ASN A 26 3.60 -0.82 11.78
C ASN A 26 3.82 -2.34 11.95
N ARG A 27 4.67 -2.68 12.91
CA ARG A 27 5.08 -4.05 13.24
C ARG A 27 3.93 -5.06 13.37
N ASP A 28 2.86 -4.69 14.06
CA ASP A 28 1.75 -5.62 14.33
C ASP A 28 1.00 -5.95 13.03
N ASN A 29 0.76 -4.94 12.20
CA ASN A 29 0.12 -5.15 10.90
C ASN A 29 1.03 -5.86 9.89
N PHE A 30 2.36 -5.70 9.97
CA PHE A 30 3.28 -6.50 9.17
C PHE A 30 3.26 -7.98 9.55
N ARG A 31 3.19 -8.29 10.86
CA ARG A 31 3.02 -9.67 11.34
C ARG A 31 1.70 -10.26 10.89
N PHE A 32 0.62 -9.50 11.01
CA PHE A 32 -0.69 -9.89 10.51
C PHE A 32 -0.64 -10.18 9.01
N ALA A 33 -0.05 -9.29 8.20
CA ALA A 33 0.06 -9.48 6.75
C ALA A 33 0.77 -10.81 6.40
N ARG A 34 1.87 -11.12 7.07
CA ARG A 34 2.54 -12.42 6.92
C ARG A 34 1.67 -13.60 7.32
N GLN A 35 1.01 -13.51 8.47
CA GLN A 35 0.13 -14.57 8.97
C GLN A 35 -1.05 -14.81 8.02
N ALA A 36 -1.53 -13.77 7.35
CA ALA A 36 -2.56 -13.83 6.32
C ALA A 36 -2.07 -14.39 4.97
N GLY A 37 -0.78 -14.73 4.85
CA GLY A 37 -0.19 -15.30 3.63
C GLY A 37 0.33 -14.25 2.64
N ALA A 38 0.35 -12.96 3.00
CA ALA A 38 0.92 -11.94 2.15
C ALA A 38 2.44 -12.04 2.07
N THR A 39 2.95 -11.76 0.88
CA THR A 39 4.37 -11.71 0.56
C THR A 39 4.85 -10.29 0.30
N HIS A 40 3.95 -9.40 -0.11
CA HIS A 40 4.27 -8.03 -0.50
C HIS A 40 3.38 -7.01 0.23
N ILE A 41 3.87 -5.78 0.35
CA ILE A 41 3.14 -4.62 0.85
C ILE A 41 3.11 -3.53 -0.23
N VAL A 42 1.94 -2.93 -0.39
CA VAL A 42 1.77 -1.64 -1.06
C VAL A 42 1.55 -0.58 0.01
N ALA A 43 2.46 0.38 0.12
CA ALA A 43 2.44 1.37 1.18
C ALA A 43 1.70 2.63 0.76
N GLN A 44 0.61 2.96 1.46
CA GLN A 44 -0.15 4.18 1.26
C GLN A 44 0.33 5.30 2.18
N LEU A 45 1.27 6.08 1.65
CA LEU A 45 1.95 7.14 2.39
C LEU A 45 1.18 8.46 2.42
N VAL A 46 0.09 8.60 1.66
CA VAL A 46 -0.71 9.83 1.64
C VAL A 46 -1.93 9.69 2.54
N ASP A 47 -2.07 10.63 3.48
CA ASP A 47 -3.19 10.67 4.40
C ASP A 47 -4.25 11.67 3.90
N TYR A 48 -5.06 11.26 2.92
CA TYR A 48 -6.19 12.09 2.46
C TYR A 48 -7.29 12.23 3.51
N VAL A 49 -7.40 11.24 4.41
CA VAL A 49 -8.49 11.16 5.37
C VAL A 49 -7.92 11.03 6.78
N LYS A 50 -8.12 12.08 7.59
CA LYS A 50 -7.73 12.15 9.02
C LYS A 50 -8.92 12.62 9.86
N GLY A 51 -8.93 12.22 11.13
CA GLY A 51 -9.96 12.58 12.13
C GLY A 51 -10.91 11.44 12.45
N ASP A 52 -11.76 11.61 13.45
CA ASP A 52 -12.62 10.55 14.01
C ASP A 52 -13.77 10.12 13.09
N ASN A 53 -14.08 10.90 12.03
CA ASN A 53 -15.12 10.57 11.07
C ASN A 53 -14.68 10.90 9.62
N PRO A 54 -13.75 10.11 9.06
CA PRO A 54 -13.19 10.36 7.74
C PRO A 54 -14.27 10.24 6.65
N SER A 55 -14.69 11.37 6.09
CA SER A 55 -15.58 11.42 4.93
C SER A 55 -14.75 11.54 3.67
N LEU A 56 -14.74 10.50 2.83
CA LEU A 56 -14.29 10.65 1.45
C LEU A 56 -15.18 11.69 0.76
N THR A 57 -14.59 12.68 0.12
CA THR A 57 -15.31 13.59 -0.76
C THR A 57 -15.99 12.76 -1.85
N LYS A 58 -17.33 12.68 -1.79
CA LYS A 58 -18.13 11.84 -2.70
C LYS A 58 -18.29 12.45 -4.10
N ASN A 59 -17.81 13.67 -4.33
CA ASN A 59 -17.83 14.27 -5.66
C ASN A 59 -16.44 14.08 -6.32
N PHE A 60 -16.45 13.66 -7.59
CA PHE A 60 -15.22 13.45 -8.35
C PHE A 60 -14.45 14.76 -8.62
N LEU A 61 -15.15 15.91 -8.50
CA LEU A 61 -14.60 17.24 -8.78
C LEU A 61 -13.59 17.70 -7.71
N ASN A 62 -13.77 17.29 -6.46
CA ASN A 62 -12.90 17.67 -5.32
C ASN A 62 -11.89 16.56 -4.97
N GLY A 63 -11.82 15.49 -5.77
CA GLY A 63 -10.89 14.37 -5.57
C GLY A 63 -11.07 13.66 -4.23
N TRP A 64 -9.97 13.08 -3.73
CA TRP A 64 -9.94 12.29 -2.48
C TRP A 64 -9.76 13.13 -1.20
N GLY A 65 -9.62 14.46 -1.34
CA GLY A 65 -9.35 15.40 -0.24
C GLY A 65 -8.04 16.17 -0.44
N GLU A 66 -7.69 17.00 0.55
CA GLU A 66 -6.46 17.79 0.56
C GLU A 66 -5.34 17.06 1.30
N THR A 67 -4.15 17.04 0.70
CA THR A 67 -2.91 16.63 1.37
C THR A 67 -2.30 17.82 2.11
N ARG A 68 -1.57 17.57 3.20
CA ARG A 68 -0.96 18.60 4.07
C ARG A 68 0.57 18.57 4.08
N ASN A 69 1.21 17.77 3.24
CA ASN A 69 2.67 17.62 3.19
C ASN A 69 3.36 18.66 2.28
N HIS A 70 2.77 19.85 2.13
CA HIS A 70 3.32 20.92 1.31
C HIS A 70 4.77 21.22 1.70
N GLY A 71 5.69 21.07 0.74
CA GLY A 71 7.13 21.31 0.96
C GLY A 71 7.84 20.25 1.82
N LYS A 72 7.18 19.12 2.12
CA LYS A 72 7.77 17.98 2.86
C LYS A 72 7.87 16.77 1.94
N ILE A 73 9.00 16.66 1.26
CA ILE A 73 9.30 15.55 0.35
C ILE A 73 9.68 14.31 1.18
N TRP A 74 9.26 13.11 0.74
CA TRP A 74 9.79 11.86 1.31
C TRP A 74 11.28 11.76 1.04
N THR A 75 12.06 11.74 2.11
CA THR A 75 13.50 11.58 2.02
C THR A 75 13.86 10.13 1.70
N TYR A 76 15.05 9.94 1.12
CA TYR A 76 15.60 8.61 0.88
C TYR A 76 15.67 7.78 2.16
N ASP A 77 16.11 8.37 3.27
CA ASP A 77 16.29 7.67 4.54
C ASP A 77 14.95 7.21 5.14
N GLU A 78 13.89 8.01 5.03
CA GLU A 78 12.54 7.62 5.44
C GLU A 78 12.04 6.40 4.65
N LEU A 79 12.17 6.44 3.32
CA LEU A 79 11.75 5.34 2.46
C LEU A 79 12.60 4.07 2.68
N LEU A 80 13.91 4.24 2.87
CA LEU A 80 14.82 3.15 3.17
C LEU A 80 14.51 2.51 4.53
N SER A 81 14.23 3.32 5.56
CA SER A 81 13.85 2.84 6.87
C SER A 81 12.55 2.03 6.81
N LEU A 82 11.53 2.53 6.10
CA LEU A 82 10.28 1.81 5.90
C LEU A 82 10.49 0.47 5.19
N LYS A 83 11.28 0.47 4.11
CA LYS A 83 11.62 -0.76 3.38
C LYS A 83 12.28 -1.79 4.30
N LYS A 84 13.29 -1.39 5.08
CA LYS A 84 13.99 -2.27 6.02
C LYS A 84 13.06 -2.82 7.09
N GLU A 85 12.14 -2.02 7.61
CA GLU A 85 11.20 -2.47 8.64
C GLU A 85 10.22 -3.53 8.10
N ILE A 86 9.67 -3.31 6.90
CA ILE A 86 8.81 -4.27 6.21
C ILE A 86 9.57 -5.58 5.94
N GLU A 87 10.80 -5.48 5.41
CA GLU A 87 11.65 -6.63 5.08
C GLU A 87 12.09 -7.42 6.32
N SER A 88 12.29 -6.76 7.46
CA SER A 88 12.59 -7.44 8.73
C SER A 88 11.45 -8.36 9.21
N HIS A 89 10.24 -8.19 8.65
CA HIS A 89 9.08 -9.04 8.89
C HIS A 89 8.86 -10.07 7.77
N GLY A 90 9.80 -10.24 6.84
CA GLY A 90 9.71 -11.22 5.77
C GLY A 90 8.74 -10.84 4.64
N LEU A 91 8.37 -9.56 4.56
CA LEU A 91 7.58 -8.99 3.47
C LEU A 91 8.49 -8.23 2.49
N VAL A 92 7.98 -7.93 1.30
CA VAL A 92 8.65 -7.04 0.34
C VAL A 92 7.83 -5.76 0.20
N LEU A 93 8.47 -4.58 0.29
CA LEU A 93 7.84 -3.35 -0.17
C LEU A 93 7.84 -3.35 -1.71
N GLU A 94 6.68 -3.57 -2.32
CA GLU A 94 6.53 -3.69 -3.78
C GLU A 94 6.23 -2.35 -4.43
N ALA A 95 5.37 -1.54 -3.81
CA ALA A 95 4.91 -0.29 -4.37
C ALA A 95 4.49 0.73 -3.30
N ILE A 96 4.35 1.98 -3.74
CA ILE A 96 3.74 3.07 -2.98
C ILE A 96 2.44 3.45 -3.69
N GLU A 97 1.36 3.62 -2.94
CA GLU A 97 0.05 4.01 -3.48
C GLU A 97 -0.63 5.00 -2.53
N ASN A 98 -0.76 6.29 -2.79
CA ASN A 98 -0.43 7.04 -3.99
C ASN A 98 0.81 7.91 -3.75
N PHE A 99 1.28 8.58 -4.80
CA PHE A 99 2.20 9.70 -4.65
C PHE A 99 1.45 10.90 -4.07
N ASP A 100 2.11 11.63 -3.16
CA ASP A 100 1.55 12.83 -2.56
C ASP A 100 1.55 13.97 -3.59
N PRO A 101 0.39 14.51 -4.00
CA PRO A 101 0.34 15.62 -4.97
C PRO A 101 0.93 16.94 -4.45
N SER A 102 1.21 17.05 -3.15
CA SER A 102 1.79 18.26 -2.52
C SER A 102 3.31 18.28 -2.45
N HIS A 103 3.97 17.25 -2.97
CA HIS A 103 5.42 17.21 -3.12
C HIS A 103 5.95 18.12 -4.23
#